data_AF-A0A423X736-F1
#
_entry.id   AF-A0A423X736-F1
#
_cell.length_a   1.000
_cell.length_b   1.000
_cell.length_c   1.000
_cell.angle_alpha   90.00
_cell.angle_beta   90.00
_cell.angle_gamma   90.00
#
_symmetry.space_group_name_H-M   'P 1'
#
loop_
_entity.id
_entity.type
_entity.pdbx_description
1 polymer ?
#
loop_
_entity_poly.entity_id
_entity_poly.type
_entity_poly.pdbx_seq_one_letter_code
_entity_poly.pdbx_strand_id
1 'polypeptide(L)'
;MGVFPLVKFHYGPKATSGWKAIDGLTVIEGSSNTTEYVTISHVWSDGYGNEKDNKLWRCQLELIRRLLEKVGGDTMPFWMDTLLLPVSTQHNDDIRRKKKALQQIHTIFDQSHRTIVLDKGLISMSIMDQNKPCMTALMILASGWMRRLWTLQEAHLGKELLIAFAEQQSLGSQDFSKLRVDIRKQADSTTSIMAGLIHKELAWSIADDANVHESSHDDEAPKDMIKIANSWRAARWRVGSRMPP
;
A
#
# COMPACT_ATOMS: atom_id res chain seq x y z
N MET A 1 18.27 -14.57 1.96
CA MET A 1 17.44 -13.92 3.01
C MET A 1 18.02 -12.55 3.24
N GLY A 2 17.22 -11.50 3.04
CA GLY A 2 17.68 -10.12 3.05
C GLY A 2 17.28 -9.43 4.34
N VAL A 3 18.25 -8.83 5.01
CA VAL A 3 18.01 -7.83 6.05
C VAL A 3 17.60 -6.52 5.38
N PHE A 4 16.64 -5.80 5.98
CA PHE A 4 16.19 -4.49 5.51
C PHE A 4 15.89 -3.55 6.69
N PRO A 5 16.02 -2.23 6.51
CA PRO A 5 15.71 -1.30 7.58
C PRO A 5 14.20 -1.19 7.77
N LEU A 6 13.76 -1.00 9.02
CA LEU A 6 12.40 -0.66 9.41
C LEU A 6 12.41 0.56 10.31
N VAL A 7 11.28 1.27 10.39
CA VAL A 7 11.08 2.41 11.28
C VAL A 7 10.22 1.98 12.47
N LYS A 8 10.52 2.50 13.66
CA LYS A 8 9.71 2.34 14.86
C LYS A 8 9.57 3.67 15.59
N PHE A 9 8.39 3.97 16.13
CA PHE A 9 8.19 5.11 17.02
C PHE A 9 8.89 4.88 18.36
N HIS A 10 9.60 5.89 18.86
CA HIS A 10 10.36 5.83 20.11
C HIS A 10 9.65 6.59 21.23
N TYR A 11 9.41 5.90 22.35
CA TYR A 11 8.89 6.47 23.59
C TYR A 11 10.00 6.45 24.66
N GLY A 12 10.85 7.47 24.69
CA GLY A 12 11.97 7.54 25.65
C GLY A 12 13.03 8.60 25.34
N PRO A 13 13.99 8.85 26.25
CA PRO A 13 15.08 9.78 26.00
C PRO A 13 16.04 9.22 24.94
N LYS A 14 16.41 10.07 23.98
CA LYS A 14 17.20 9.81 22.75
C LYS A 14 18.21 8.65 22.88
N ALA A 15 18.04 7.62 22.04
CA ALA A 15 19.00 6.54 21.90
C ALA A 15 20.37 7.05 21.42
N THR A 16 21.43 6.61 22.09
CA THR A 16 22.82 7.06 21.93
C THR A 16 23.66 6.20 20.99
N SER A 17 23.09 5.35 20.13
CA SER A 17 23.89 4.55 19.21
C SER A 17 23.31 4.39 17.80
N GLY A 18 24.17 4.66 16.81
CA GLY A 18 24.18 3.97 15.52
C GLY A 18 23.29 4.47 14.39
N TRP A 19 22.11 5.04 14.65
CA TRP A 19 21.19 5.46 13.59
C TRP A 19 20.61 6.85 13.89
N LYS A 20 20.63 7.76 12.91
CA LYS A 20 20.14 9.14 13.05
C LYS A 20 18.64 9.11 13.38
N ALA A 21 18.30 9.41 14.63
CA ALA A 21 16.91 9.59 15.04
C ALA A 21 16.28 10.70 14.20
N ILE A 22 15.23 10.35 13.44
CA ILE A 22 14.31 11.33 12.87
C ILE A 22 13.38 11.65 14.04
N ASP A 23 13.48 12.84 14.67
CA ASP A 23 12.76 13.20 15.92
C ASP A 23 11.53 12.32 16.25
N GLY A 24 11.66 11.39 17.20
CA GLY A 24 10.60 10.45 17.60
C GLY A 24 10.56 9.09 16.89
N LEU A 25 11.47 8.83 15.94
CA LEU A 25 11.61 7.59 15.19
C LEU A 25 13.02 7.01 15.31
N THR A 26 13.11 5.69 15.37
CA THR A 26 14.36 4.93 15.30
C THR A 26 14.31 3.95 14.14
N VAL A 27 15.43 3.83 13.42
CA VAL A 27 15.61 2.79 12.41
C VAL A 27 16.11 1.53 13.10
N ILE A 28 15.43 0.41 12.86
CA ILE A 28 15.78 -0.91 13.36
C ILE A 28 16.07 -1.85 12.19
N GLU A 29 16.77 -2.93 12.48
CA GLU A 29 17.01 -4.00 11.52
C GLU A 29 15.82 -4.97 11.49
N GLY A 30 15.23 -5.17 10.32
CA GLY A 30 14.14 -6.11 10.08
C GLY A 30 14.59 -7.33 9.28
N SER A 31 13.99 -8.48 9.59
CA SER A 31 14.17 -9.73 8.84
C SER A 31 12.82 -10.37 8.55
N SER A 32 12.66 -10.83 7.31
CA SER A 32 11.42 -11.40 6.76
C SER A 32 10.82 -12.56 7.54
N ASN A 33 11.66 -13.30 8.27
CA ASN A 33 11.25 -14.53 8.95
C ASN A 33 10.96 -14.34 10.44
N THR A 34 11.36 -13.20 11.02
CA THR A 34 11.33 -13.01 12.49
C THR A 34 10.65 -11.71 12.90
N THR A 35 10.50 -10.76 11.98
CA THR A 35 9.96 -9.43 12.31
C THR A 35 8.60 -9.27 11.66
N GLU A 36 7.58 -9.07 12.49
CA GLU A 36 6.30 -8.57 12.03
C GLU A 36 6.39 -7.06 11.78
N TYR A 37 5.88 -6.61 10.64
CA TYR A 37 5.90 -5.21 10.25
C TYR A 37 4.82 -4.89 9.23
N VAL A 38 4.55 -3.59 9.13
CA VAL A 38 3.57 -3.00 8.21
C VAL A 38 4.29 -2.21 7.13
N THR A 39 3.82 -2.25 5.89
CA THR A 39 4.27 -1.31 4.85
C THR A 39 3.27 -0.18 4.68
N ILE A 40 3.76 1.03 4.39
CA ILE A 40 2.94 2.18 4.07
C ILE A 40 3.09 2.46 2.58
N SER A 41 2.04 2.15 1.81
CA SER A 41 1.90 2.56 0.41
C SER A 41 1.26 3.94 0.36
N HIS A 42 1.81 4.87 -0.41
CA HIS A 42 1.35 6.24 -0.37
C HIS A 42 1.44 6.93 -1.74
N VAL A 43 0.67 8.01 -1.90
CA VAL A 43 0.76 8.88 -3.06
C VAL A 43 1.81 9.97 -2.86
N TRP A 44 2.92 9.90 -3.61
CA TRP A 44 4.03 10.87 -3.49
C TRP A 44 3.58 12.33 -3.68
N SER A 45 2.72 12.60 -4.67
CA SER A 45 2.22 13.95 -4.99
C SER A 45 1.29 14.54 -3.93
N ASP A 46 0.81 13.74 -2.98
CA ASP A 46 -0.08 14.19 -1.91
C ASP A 46 0.70 14.80 -0.74
N GLY A 47 2.03 14.92 -0.88
CA GLY A 47 2.93 15.54 0.09
C GLY A 47 3.59 14.55 1.05
N TYR A 48 3.44 13.26 0.83
CA TYR A 48 4.10 12.20 1.60
C TYR A 48 5.48 11.83 1.06
N GLY A 49 5.88 12.36 -0.10
CA GLY A 49 7.22 12.19 -0.65
C GLY A 49 8.18 13.31 -0.25
N ASN A 50 9.47 13.01 -0.17
CA ASN A 50 10.52 13.99 0.09
C ASN A 50 11.81 13.66 -0.67
N GLU A 51 12.12 14.47 -1.69
CA GLU A 51 13.29 14.25 -2.54
C GLU A 51 14.60 14.76 -1.92
N LYS A 52 14.51 15.57 -0.86
CA LYS A 52 15.66 16.28 -0.28
C LYS A 52 16.15 15.66 1.02
N ASP A 53 15.25 15.01 1.76
CA ASP A 53 15.56 14.46 3.08
C ASP A 53 14.65 13.28 3.42
N ASN A 54 15.09 12.40 4.31
CA ASN A 54 14.30 11.26 4.79
C ASN A 54 13.38 11.68 5.95
N LYS A 55 12.46 12.61 5.69
CA LYS A 55 11.60 13.23 6.70
C LYS A 55 10.18 13.44 6.20
N LEU A 56 9.24 13.43 7.15
CA LEU A 56 7.83 13.75 6.96
C LEU A 56 7.39 14.86 7.92
N TRP A 57 6.24 15.48 7.61
CA TRP A 57 5.63 16.44 8.52
C TRP A 57 5.10 15.73 9.77
N ARG A 58 5.15 16.42 10.92
CA ARG A 58 4.70 15.86 12.22
C ARG A 58 3.25 15.36 12.18
N CYS A 59 2.36 16.08 11.49
CA CYS A 59 0.96 15.66 11.35
C CYS A 59 0.80 14.35 10.57
N GLN A 60 1.65 14.10 9.57
CA GLN A 60 1.66 12.85 8.80
C GLN A 60 2.19 11.70 9.65
N LEU A 61 3.26 11.93 10.40
CA LEU A 61 3.80 10.95 11.35
C LEU A 61 2.76 10.58 12.42
N GLU A 62 2.05 11.57 12.96
CA GLU A 62 0.99 11.34 13.94
C GLU A 62 -0.23 10.59 13.36
N LEU A 63 -0.54 10.81 12.08
CA LEU A 63 -1.53 9.98 11.39
C LEU A 63 -1.03 8.53 11.27
N ILE A 64 0.19 8.32 10.79
CA ILE A 64 0.78 6.97 10.63
C ILE A 64 0.82 6.24 11.98
N ARG A 65 1.25 6.91 13.05
CA ARG A 65 1.27 6.38 14.42
C ARG A 65 -0.10 5.85 14.84
N ARG A 66 -1.15 6.67 14.70
CA ARG A 66 -2.54 6.29 15.01
C ARG A 66 -3.08 5.16 14.15
N LEU A 67 -2.58 4.97 12.93
CA LEU A 67 -2.98 3.86 12.07
C LEU A 67 -2.29 2.56 12.53
N LEU A 68 -0.99 2.62 12.83
CA LEU A 68 -0.19 1.49 13.30
C LEU A 68 -0.65 0.97 14.67
N GLU A 69 -0.99 1.87 15.60
CA GLU A 69 -1.56 1.54 16.92
C GLU A 69 -2.70 0.54 16.83
N LYS A 70 -3.47 0.60 15.75
CA LYS A 70 -4.67 -0.21 15.55
C LYS A 70 -4.42 -1.45 14.71
N VAL A 71 -3.36 -1.45 13.91
CA VAL A 71 -2.93 -2.68 13.21
C VAL A 71 -2.34 -3.66 14.21
N GLY A 72 -1.41 -3.20 15.03
CA GLY A 72 -0.61 -4.09 15.88
C GLY A 72 0.10 -3.37 17.02
N GLY A 73 -0.47 -2.25 17.48
CA GLY A 73 0.01 -1.53 18.65
C GLY A 73 1.04 -0.44 18.33
N ASP A 74 1.30 0.37 19.36
CA ASP A 74 2.11 1.59 19.30
C ASP A 74 3.59 1.35 18.95
N THR A 75 4.06 0.12 19.16
CA THR A 75 5.43 -0.30 18.88
C THR A 75 5.60 -1.00 17.52
N MET A 76 4.53 -1.08 16.71
CA MET A 76 4.54 -1.80 15.44
C MET A 76 5.57 -1.20 14.48
N PRO A 77 6.61 -1.95 14.07
CA PRO A 77 7.55 -1.48 13.07
C PRO A 77 6.86 -1.31 11.73
N PHE A 78 7.32 -0.33 10.95
CA PHE A 78 6.80 -0.09 9.63
C PHE A 78 7.87 0.28 8.62
N TRP A 79 7.57 0.06 7.35
CA TRP A 79 8.41 0.46 6.24
C TRP A 79 7.70 1.53 5.41
N MET A 80 8.42 2.61 5.11
CA MET A 80 8.00 3.65 4.18
C MET A 80 9.20 4.13 3.40
N ASP A 81 9.11 4.07 2.08
CA ASP A 81 10.15 4.47 1.13
C ASP A 81 10.69 5.88 1.39
N THR A 82 9.83 6.85 1.67
CA THR A 82 10.24 8.25 1.94
C THR A 82 11.19 8.36 3.14
N LEU A 83 11.02 7.50 4.16
CA LEU A 83 11.86 7.54 5.36
C LEU A 83 13.12 6.67 5.23
N LEU A 84 13.10 5.65 4.36
CA LEU A 84 14.13 4.59 4.36
C LEU A 84 14.95 4.50 3.07
N LEU A 85 14.45 5.01 1.94
CA LEU A 85 15.22 5.05 0.70
C LEU A 85 16.23 6.20 0.76
N PRO A 86 17.53 5.93 0.52
CA PRO A 86 18.54 6.98 0.52
C PRO A 86 18.23 8.11 -0.46
N VAL A 87 18.33 9.35 0.03
CA VAL A 87 18.39 10.53 -0.85
C VAL A 87 19.72 10.49 -1.59
N SER A 88 19.67 10.49 -2.92
CA SER A 88 20.89 10.45 -3.73
C SER A 88 21.57 11.81 -3.69
N THR A 89 22.69 11.93 -2.98
CA THR A 89 23.66 12.98 -3.31
C THR A 89 24.43 12.51 -4.55
N GLN A 90 25.05 13.38 -5.34
CA GLN A 90 25.72 12.99 -6.60
C GLN A 90 26.98 12.11 -6.41
N HIS A 91 27.12 11.46 -5.25
CA HIS A 91 28.17 10.53 -4.91
C HIS A 91 27.81 9.11 -5.37
N ASN A 92 28.77 8.42 -6.00
CA ASN A 92 28.56 7.10 -6.61
C ASN A 92 28.06 6.03 -5.62
N ASP A 93 28.48 6.10 -4.35
CA ASP A 93 28.03 5.12 -3.35
C ASP A 93 26.56 5.29 -2.98
N ASP A 94 26.03 6.51 -2.99
CA ASP A 94 24.62 6.78 -2.70
C ASP A 94 23.73 6.25 -3.83
N ILE A 95 24.16 6.41 -5.09
CA ILE A 95 23.48 5.84 -6.25
C ILE A 95 23.41 4.31 -6.13
N ARG A 96 24.51 3.66 -5.74
CA ARG A 96 24.57 2.20 -5.54
C ARG A 96 23.64 1.75 -4.40
N ARG A 97 23.65 2.45 -3.27
CA ARG A 97 22.77 2.17 -2.12
C ARG A 97 21.30 2.33 -2.50
N LYS A 98 20.95 3.43 -3.17
CA LYS A 98 19.59 3.68 -3.65
C LYS A 98 19.14 2.58 -4.63
N LYS A 99 19.98 2.20 -5.59
CA LYS A 99 19.68 1.10 -6.52
C LYS A 99 19.41 -0.22 -5.78
N LYS A 100 20.24 -0.56 -4.80
CA LYS A 100 20.05 -1.77 -3.98
C LYS A 100 18.75 -1.71 -3.19
N ALA A 101 18.45 -0.57 -2.57
CA ALA A 101 17.22 -0.39 -1.81
C ALA A 101 15.96 -0.50 -2.70
N LEU A 102 15.99 0.11 -3.89
CA LEU A 102 14.91 0.00 -4.89
C LEU A 102 14.67 -1.46 -5.32
N GLN A 103 15.73 -2.27 -5.46
CA GLN A 103 15.62 -3.69 -5.79
C GLN A 103 14.97 -4.53 -4.68
N GLN A 104 14.97 -4.05 -3.43
CA GLN A 104 14.41 -4.76 -2.28
C GLN A 104 12.93 -4.42 -2.03
N ILE A 105 12.40 -3.34 -2.61
CA ILE A 105 11.04 -2.85 -2.34
C ILE A 105 10.01 -3.96 -2.54
N HIS A 106 10.07 -4.66 -3.68
CA HIS A 106 9.14 -5.76 -3.96
C HIS A 106 9.12 -6.80 -2.83
N THR A 107 10.30 -7.28 -2.41
CA THR A 107 10.43 -8.26 -1.34
C THR A 107 9.93 -7.74 0.01
N ILE A 108 10.12 -6.45 0.29
CA ILE A 108 9.64 -5.82 1.53
C ILE A 108 8.11 -5.72 1.54
N PHE A 109 7.48 -5.38 0.43
CA PHE A 109 6.01 -5.42 0.37
C PHE A 109 5.49 -6.85 0.44
N ASP A 110 6.13 -7.80 -0.26
CA ASP A 110 5.75 -9.22 -0.31
C ASP A 110 5.75 -9.89 1.06
N GLN A 111 6.70 -9.49 1.91
CA GLN A 111 6.91 -10.07 3.22
C GLN A 111 6.21 -9.30 4.34
N SER A 112 5.57 -8.18 4.02
CA SER A 112 4.83 -7.38 5.00
C SER A 112 3.57 -8.12 5.45
N HIS A 113 3.21 -7.95 6.72
CA HIS A 113 2.00 -8.57 7.26
C HIS A 113 0.76 -7.82 6.81
N ARG A 114 0.86 -6.49 6.75
CA ARG A 114 -0.18 -5.61 6.22
C ARG A 114 0.43 -4.47 5.43
N THR A 115 -0.31 -3.97 4.46
CA THR A 115 0.00 -2.74 3.74
C THR A 115 -1.09 -1.71 3.98
N ILE A 116 -0.73 -0.55 4.51
CA ILE A 116 -1.65 0.58 4.68
C ILE A 116 -1.49 1.53 3.50
N VAL A 117 -2.60 1.87 2.85
CA VAL A 117 -2.69 2.79 1.72
C VAL A 117 -3.08 4.19 2.21
N LEU A 118 -2.25 5.17 1.85
CA LEU A 118 -2.48 6.59 2.09
C LEU A 118 -2.71 7.33 0.77
N ASP A 119 -3.96 7.76 0.56
CA ASP A 119 -4.39 8.63 -0.53
C ASP A 119 -5.18 9.80 0.06
N LYS A 120 -4.83 11.03 -0.29
CA LYS A 120 -5.45 12.22 0.32
C LYS A 120 -6.95 12.31 0.02
N GLY A 121 -7.38 11.90 -1.17
CA GLY A 121 -8.80 11.89 -1.55
C GLY A 121 -9.59 10.88 -0.72
N LEU A 122 -9.05 9.68 -0.53
CA LEU A 122 -9.68 8.65 0.30
C LEU A 122 -9.66 9.01 1.79
N ILE A 123 -8.56 9.55 2.29
CA ILE A 123 -8.44 10.07 3.66
C ILE A 123 -9.41 11.22 3.92
N SER A 124 -9.87 11.95 2.89
CA SER A 124 -10.83 13.05 3.05
C SER A 124 -12.29 12.62 2.84
N MET A 125 -12.55 11.35 2.56
CA MET A 125 -13.88 10.84 2.22
C MET A 125 -14.83 10.85 3.43
N SER A 126 -16.07 11.30 3.22
CA SER A 126 -17.06 11.40 4.29
C SER A 126 -17.59 10.04 4.76
N ILE A 127 -18.09 10.00 5.99
CA ILE A 127 -18.68 8.82 6.65
C ILE A 127 -19.90 8.31 5.87
N MET A 128 -20.72 9.24 5.38
CA MET A 128 -21.93 8.92 4.62
C MET A 128 -21.59 8.22 3.31
N ASP A 129 -20.44 8.53 2.74
CA ASP A 129 -19.95 7.87 1.54
C ASP A 129 -19.32 6.50 1.89
N GLN A 130 -18.62 6.39 3.03
CA GLN A 130 -17.99 5.15 3.50
C GLN A 130 -19.03 4.04 3.78
N ASN A 131 -20.20 4.40 4.29
CA ASN A 131 -21.30 3.47 4.56
C ASN A 131 -22.00 2.95 3.28
N LYS A 132 -21.56 3.37 2.09
CA LYS A 132 -22.09 2.94 0.80
C LYS A 132 -21.02 2.14 0.05
N PRO A 133 -21.04 0.80 0.09
CA PRO A 133 -19.97 -0.03 -0.47
C PRO A 133 -19.64 0.28 -1.93
N CYS A 134 -20.66 0.47 -2.78
CA CYS A 134 -20.46 0.84 -4.19
C CYS A 134 -19.77 2.20 -4.36
N MET A 135 -20.12 3.21 -3.55
CA MET A 135 -19.50 4.53 -3.60
C MET A 135 -18.04 4.45 -3.15
N THR A 136 -17.77 3.76 -2.04
CA THR A 136 -16.41 3.53 -1.53
C THR A 136 -15.53 2.86 -2.57
N ALA A 137 -16.01 1.81 -3.24
CA ALA A 137 -15.26 1.15 -4.30
C ALA A 137 -15.00 2.05 -5.51
N LEU A 138 -16.00 2.83 -5.94
CA LEU A 138 -15.82 3.77 -7.03
C LEU A 138 -14.76 4.83 -6.68
N MET A 139 -14.78 5.34 -5.45
CA MET A 139 -13.78 6.29 -4.97
C MET A 139 -12.38 5.68 -4.92
N ILE A 140 -12.26 4.42 -4.49
CA ILE A 140 -10.99 3.68 -4.55
C ILE A 140 -10.50 3.58 -5.99
N LEU A 141 -11.34 3.08 -6.91
CA LEU A 141 -11.01 2.94 -8.34
C LEU A 141 -10.58 4.27 -8.98
N ALA A 142 -11.22 5.38 -8.58
CA ALA A 142 -10.91 6.72 -9.07
C ALA A 142 -9.72 7.40 -8.37
N SER A 143 -9.22 6.83 -7.27
CA SER A 143 -8.19 7.44 -6.42
C SER A 143 -6.87 7.69 -7.15
N GLY A 144 -6.05 8.60 -6.62
CA GLY A 144 -4.71 8.85 -7.13
C GLY A 144 -3.78 7.64 -6.95
N TRP A 145 -4.02 6.86 -5.90
CA TRP A 145 -3.33 5.60 -5.65
C TRP A 145 -3.62 4.57 -6.76
N MET A 146 -4.88 4.43 -7.19
CA MET A 146 -5.24 3.52 -8.28
C MET A 146 -4.75 3.98 -9.66
N ARG A 147 -4.37 5.25 -9.86
CA ARG A 147 -3.89 5.71 -11.17
C ARG A 147 -2.40 5.47 -11.42
N ARG A 148 -1.68 4.83 -10.49
CA ARG A 148 -0.23 4.62 -10.57
C ARG A 148 0.12 3.14 -10.72
N LEU A 149 1.20 2.88 -11.46
CA LEU A 149 1.66 1.52 -11.75
C LEU A 149 2.41 0.90 -10.56
N TRP A 150 3.23 1.67 -9.86
CA TRP A 150 4.07 1.15 -8.78
C TRP A 150 3.28 0.85 -7.49
N THR A 151 2.19 1.56 -7.24
CA THR A 151 1.26 1.30 -6.12
C THR A 151 0.44 0.02 -6.28
N LEU A 152 0.23 -0.42 -7.52
CA LEU A 152 -0.48 -1.67 -7.82
C LEU A 152 0.37 -2.91 -7.51
N GLN A 153 1.69 -2.83 -7.70
CA GLN A 153 2.60 -3.88 -7.25
C GLN A 153 2.62 -3.96 -5.73
N GLU A 154 2.62 -2.82 -5.03
CA GLU A 154 2.54 -2.77 -3.57
C GLU A 154 1.21 -3.33 -3.02
N ALA A 155 0.09 -3.07 -3.71
CA ALA A 155 -1.24 -3.58 -3.37
C ALA A 155 -1.35 -5.11 -3.39
N HIS A 156 -0.58 -5.76 -4.27
CA HIS A 156 -0.66 -7.18 -4.55
C HIS A 156 0.25 -8.02 -3.64
N LEU A 157 1.22 -7.39 -3.00
CA LEU A 157 2.32 -8.06 -2.32
C LEU A 157 2.10 -8.19 -0.81
N GLY A 158 1.38 -7.26 -0.17
CA GLY A 158 1.02 -7.40 1.24
C GLY A 158 0.00 -8.51 1.48
N LYS A 159 0.11 -9.23 2.61
CA LYS A 159 -0.85 -10.29 2.97
C LYS A 159 -2.27 -9.75 3.25
N GLU A 160 -2.38 -8.49 3.67
CA GLU A 160 -3.64 -7.80 3.95
C GLU A 160 -3.52 -6.32 3.56
N LEU A 161 -4.47 -5.82 2.77
CA LEU A 161 -4.47 -4.44 2.27
C LEU A 161 -5.49 -3.59 3.03
N LEU A 162 -5.01 -2.53 3.67
CA LEU A 162 -5.81 -1.62 4.49
C LEU A 162 -5.82 -0.22 3.87
N ILE A 163 -6.99 0.40 3.74
CA ILE A 163 -7.13 1.75 3.17
C ILE A 163 -7.51 2.73 4.27
N ALA A 164 -6.78 3.84 4.39
CA ALA A 164 -7.06 4.86 5.40
C ALA A 164 -8.17 5.83 4.95
N PHE A 165 -9.18 6.05 5.81
CA PHE A 165 -10.29 7.00 5.60
C PHE A 165 -10.39 8.05 6.72
N ALA A 166 -11.13 9.14 6.49
CA ALA A 166 -11.20 10.34 7.35
C ALA A 166 -11.57 10.07 8.81
N GLU A 167 -12.61 9.26 9.03
CA GLU A 167 -13.13 8.95 10.36
C GLU A 167 -12.55 7.65 10.94
N GLN A 168 -11.93 6.82 10.09
CA GLN A 168 -11.17 5.65 10.52
C GLN A 168 -9.77 6.00 11.06
N GLN A 169 -9.74 7.06 11.88
CA GLN A 169 -9.00 7.03 13.14
C GLN A 169 -9.54 5.95 14.11
N SER A 170 -10.36 5.00 13.66
CA SER A 170 -10.40 3.59 14.05
C SER A 170 -10.08 2.73 12.81
N LEU A 171 -8.96 2.01 12.81
CA LEU A 171 -8.70 0.92 11.87
C LEU A 171 -9.59 -0.20 12.37
N GLY A 172 -10.89 -0.10 12.09
CA GLY A 172 -11.72 -1.27 12.11
C GLY A 172 -11.11 -2.24 11.10
N SER A 173 -11.22 -3.54 11.39
CA SER A 173 -11.13 -4.60 10.40
C SER A 173 -12.18 -4.38 9.29
N GLN A 174 -11.99 -3.33 8.50
CA GLN A 174 -12.61 -3.07 7.23
C GLN A 174 -11.49 -3.20 6.21
N ASP A 175 -10.92 -4.39 6.28
CA ASP A 175 -10.13 -5.03 5.26
C ASP A 175 -10.80 -4.78 3.91
N PHE A 176 -10.00 -4.48 2.90
CA PHE A 176 -10.45 -4.44 1.52
C PHE A 176 -11.31 -5.68 1.17
N SER A 177 -11.00 -6.84 1.77
CA SER A 177 -11.79 -8.07 1.69
C SER A 177 -13.24 -7.91 2.16
N LYS A 178 -13.49 -7.16 3.24
CA LYS A 178 -14.84 -6.88 3.73
C LYS A 178 -15.62 -6.01 2.76
N LEU A 179 -14.99 -4.96 2.22
CA LEU A 179 -15.60 -4.11 1.19
C LEU A 179 -16.01 -4.94 -0.03
N ARG A 180 -15.16 -5.86 -0.49
CA ARG A 180 -15.51 -6.80 -1.58
C ARG A 180 -16.74 -7.64 -1.25
N VAL A 181 -16.77 -8.23 -0.05
CA VAL A 181 -17.90 -9.05 0.42
C VAL A 181 -19.20 -8.24 0.47
N ASP A 182 -19.14 -7.00 0.97
CA ASP A 182 -20.31 -6.14 1.10
C ASP A 182 -20.86 -5.71 -0.28
N ILE A 183 -19.99 -5.40 -1.26
CA ILE A 183 -20.42 -5.08 -2.63
C ILE A 183 -21.00 -6.32 -3.31
N ARG A 184 -20.42 -7.50 -3.12
CA ARG A 184 -20.95 -8.76 -3.67
C ARG A 184 -22.35 -9.04 -3.12
N LYS A 185 -22.54 -8.94 -1.80
CA LYS A 185 -23.86 -9.08 -1.17
C LYS A 185 -24.85 -8.06 -1.72
N GLN A 186 -24.41 -6.83 -1.97
CA GLN A 186 -25.26 -5.80 -2.57
C GLN A 186 -25.65 -6.15 -4.02
N ALA A 187 -24.71 -6.63 -4.84
CA ALA A 187 -24.97 -7.06 -6.21
C ALA A 187 -25.99 -8.21 -6.26
N ASP A 188 -25.84 -9.19 -5.38
CA ASP A 188 -26.71 -10.36 -5.32
C ASP A 188 -28.11 -10.01 -4.79
N SER A 189 -28.21 -9.13 -3.77
CA SER A 189 -29.49 -8.77 -3.13
C SER A 189 -30.33 -7.75 -3.91
N THR A 190 -29.69 -6.81 -4.61
CA THR A 190 -30.40 -5.73 -5.31
C THR A 190 -30.58 -5.97 -6.81
N THR A 191 -30.01 -7.05 -7.36
CA THR A 191 -29.86 -7.27 -8.82
C THR A 191 -29.27 -6.04 -9.51
N SER A 192 -28.46 -5.25 -8.79
CA SER A 192 -27.87 -4.02 -9.29
C SER A 192 -26.73 -4.36 -10.23
N ILE A 193 -26.96 -4.18 -11.53
CA ILE A 193 -25.94 -4.34 -12.57
C ILE A 193 -24.72 -3.47 -12.24
N MET A 194 -24.94 -2.25 -11.71
CA MET A 194 -23.85 -1.35 -11.34
C MET A 194 -23.00 -1.92 -10.19
N ALA A 195 -23.62 -2.49 -9.16
CA ALA A 195 -22.88 -3.12 -8.06
C ALA A 195 -22.07 -4.33 -8.55
N GLY A 196 -22.63 -5.13 -9.46
CA GLY A 196 -21.92 -6.24 -10.09
C GLY A 196 -20.72 -5.79 -10.92
N LEU A 197 -20.88 -4.73 -11.73
CA LEU A 197 -19.79 -4.14 -12.51
C LEU A 197 -18.70 -3.57 -11.61
N ILE A 198 -19.07 -2.82 -10.55
CA ILE A 198 -18.09 -2.25 -9.61
C ILE A 198 -17.34 -3.36 -8.87
N HIS A 199 -18.02 -4.40 -8.38
CA HIS A 199 -17.37 -5.54 -7.73
C HIS A 199 -16.35 -6.19 -8.67
N LYS A 200 -16.75 -6.41 -9.92
CA LYS A 200 -15.89 -6.96 -10.96
C LYS A 200 -14.69 -6.03 -11.16
N GLU A 201 -14.90 -4.78 -11.56
CA GLU A 201 -13.80 -3.83 -11.80
C GLU A 201 -12.84 -3.69 -10.62
N LEU A 202 -13.35 -3.69 -9.38
CA LEU A 202 -12.54 -3.64 -8.17
C LEU A 202 -11.67 -4.91 -8.00
N ALA A 203 -12.27 -6.09 -8.17
CA ALA A 203 -11.56 -7.37 -8.11
C ALA A 203 -10.50 -7.49 -9.21
N TRP A 204 -10.85 -7.13 -10.45
CA TRP A 204 -9.96 -7.14 -11.61
C TRP A 204 -8.80 -6.14 -11.44
N SER A 205 -9.09 -4.95 -10.93
CA SER A 205 -8.11 -3.89 -10.77
C SER A 205 -7.11 -4.12 -9.64
N ILE A 206 -7.43 -4.99 -8.68
CA ILE A 206 -6.56 -5.33 -7.54
C ILE A 206 -6.02 -6.77 -7.64
N ALA A 207 -6.30 -7.45 -8.77
CA ALA A 207 -5.73 -8.74 -9.17
C ALA A 207 -5.84 -9.84 -8.09
N ASP A 208 -6.90 -9.80 -7.30
CA ASP A 208 -7.15 -10.71 -6.19
C ASP A 208 -8.09 -11.84 -6.61
N ASP A 209 -7.79 -12.46 -7.75
CA ASP A 209 -8.53 -13.62 -8.21
C ASP A 209 -7.62 -14.68 -8.82
N ALA A 210 -7.10 -15.53 -7.94
CA ALA A 210 -6.71 -16.89 -8.30
C ALA A 210 -7.94 -17.77 -8.62
N ASN A 211 -9.18 -17.31 -8.41
CA ASN A 211 -10.40 -18.12 -8.53
C ASN A 211 -11.33 -17.75 -9.73
N VAL A 212 -11.02 -16.72 -10.54
CA VAL A 212 -11.82 -16.41 -11.76
C VAL A 212 -11.45 -17.30 -12.96
N HIS A 213 -10.35 -18.06 -12.88
CA HIS A 213 -9.87 -18.90 -13.98
C HIS A 213 -9.83 -20.41 -13.69
N GLU A 214 -10.72 -20.93 -12.86
CA GLU A 214 -10.89 -22.39 -12.73
C GLU A 214 -11.68 -23.05 -13.89
N SER A 215 -11.93 -22.33 -15.00
CA SER A 215 -12.72 -22.86 -16.14
C SER A 215 -12.11 -22.64 -17.53
N SER A 216 -10.79 -22.61 -17.63
CA SER A 216 -10.14 -22.80 -18.93
C SER A 216 -8.94 -23.72 -18.79
N HIS A 217 -9.09 -24.96 -19.25
CA HIS A 217 -7.99 -25.81 -19.69
C HIS A 217 -7.16 -25.02 -20.71
N ASP A 218 -6.00 -24.51 -20.31
CA ASP A 218 -4.85 -24.25 -21.18
C ASP A 218 -3.63 -23.93 -20.30
N ASP A 219 -2.50 -24.51 -20.69
CA ASP A 219 -1.16 -24.54 -20.07
C ASP A 219 -0.87 -23.63 -18.86
N GLU A 220 -0.41 -24.27 -17.78
CA GLU A 220 -0.10 -23.68 -16.46
C GLU A 220 1.07 -22.69 -16.54
N ALA A 221 0.78 -21.46 -16.97
CA ALA A 221 1.67 -20.33 -16.85
C ALA A 221 2.11 -20.17 -15.37
N PRO A 222 3.41 -19.95 -15.08
CA PRO A 222 3.87 -19.75 -13.70
C PRO A 222 3.05 -18.67 -13.00
N LYS A 223 2.61 -18.92 -11.76
CA LYS A 223 1.75 -18.01 -10.99
C LYS A 223 2.27 -16.56 -10.97
N ASP A 224 3.59 -16.38 -10.94
CA ASP A 224 4.23 -15.07 -11.00
C ASP A 224 4.00 -14.35 -12.34
N MET A 225 3.96 -15.09 -13.45
CA MET A 225 3.68 -14.55 -14.78
C MET A 225 2.21 -14.13 -14.91
N ILE A 226 1.28 -14.86 -14.28
CA ILE A 226 -0.15 -14.49 -14.22
C ILE A 226 -0.34 -13.22 -13.39
N LYS A 227 0.33 -13.11 -12.23
CA LYS A 227 0.33 -11.91 -11.38
C LYS A 227 0.88 -10.69 -12.11
N ILE A 228 1.98 -10.86 -12.83
CA ILE A 228 2.58 -9.83 -13.67
C ILE A 228 1.61 -9.44 -14.80
N ALA A 229 1.03 -10.40 -15.53
CA ALA A 229 0.08 -10.14 -16.61
C ALA A 229 -1.19 -9.40 -16.12
N ASN A 230 -1.72 -9.78 -14.96
CA ASN A 230 -2.86 -9.12 -14.34
C ASN A 230 -2.50 -7.70 -13.89
N SER A 231 -1.32 -7.51 -13.29
CA SER A 231 -0.78 -6.19 -12.94
C SER A 231 -0.63 -5.29 -14.17
N TRP A 232 -0.09 -5.81 -15.28
CA TRP A 232 0.04 -5.09 -16.54
C TRP A 232 -1.31 -4.78 -17.21
N ARG A 233 -2.30 -5.66 -17.12
CA ARG A 233 -3.67 -5.39 -17.64
C ARG A 233 -4.40 -4.35 -16.81
N ALA A 234 -4.33 -4.44 -15.48
CA ALA A 234 -4.87 -3.44 -14.58
C ALA A 234 -4.16 -2.07 -14.74
N ALA A 235 -2.86 -2.08 -15.09
CA ALA A 235 -2.09 -0.90 -15.46
C ALA A 235 -2.50 -0.26 -16.79
N ARG A 236 -2.88 -1.09 -17.78
CA ARG A 236 -3.16 -0.66 -19.16
C ARG A 236 -4.29 0.38 -19.26
N TRP A 237 -5.28 0.30 -18.37
CA TRP A 237 -6.37 1.29 -18.29
C TRP A 237 -5.97 2.60 -17.58
N ARG A 238 -4.85 2.61 -16.85
CA ARG A 238 -4.42 3.71 -15.97
C ARG A 238 -3.47 4.69 -16.67
N VAL A 239 -2.73 4.22 -17.67
CA VAL A 239 -1.86 5.07 -18.49
C VAL A 239 -2.62 5.40 -19.77
N GLY A 240 -3.16 6.62 -19.86
CA GLY A 240 -3.82 7.09 -21.07
C GLY A 240 -2.92 6.83 -22.27
N SER A 241 -3.43 6.04 -23.22
CA SER A 241 -2.72 5.76 -24.47
C SER A 241 -2.58 7.08 -25.23
N ARG A 242 -1.48 7.81 -25.04
CA ARG A 242 -1.00 8.66 -26.11
C ARG A 242 -0.41 7.70 -27.13
N MET A 243 -1.17 7.41 -28.18
CA MET A 243 -0.56 6.90 -29.40
C MET A 243 0.53 7.91 -29.80
N PRO A 244 1.78 7.48 -30.03
CA PRO A 244 2.75 8.34 -30.71
C PRO A 244 2.20 8.71 -32.10
N PRO A 245 2.48 9.93 -32.59
CA PRO A 245 2.01 10.40 -33.88
C PRO A 245 2.51 9.55 -35.05
#